data_AF-A0A4U0U6Y7-F1
#
_entry.id   AF-A0A4U0U6Y7-F1
#
_cell.length_a   1.000
_cell.length_b   1.000
_cell.length_c   1.000
_cell.angle_alpha   90.00
_cell.angle_beta   90.00
_cell.angle_gamma   90.00
#
_symmetry.space_group_name_H-M   'P 1'
#
loop_
_entity.id
_entity.type
_entity.pdbx_description
1 polymer ?
#
loop_
_entity_poly.entity_id
_entity_poly.type
_entity_poly.pdbx_seq_one_letter_code
_entity_poly.pdbx_strand_id
1 'polypeptide(L)'
;MDTRTQTNITSQPTRKVIKTIRHDGSSEVSLMSKRSLQGDRDSLERMVVDFAIANPVITTGTNAPLTEPQIADIRLKVREGDLTPVLKAYEHDLATPILATLRGNLLRTLLIQVQKTKVDVEIAMGGIDALLKSQELVFGFVGLTPGILVTYFGLHYLRSNLTSKRGARAQGEQGKLLRQLRNIDRVLQHAEPTEFGELGYRDLGLLLCEVHVLRVAAEKSLPRGRVAREFGEDVEELCDVRVGVGRQKAAAERVRWAYGRYLS
;
A
#
# COMPACT_ATOMS: atom_id res chain seq x y z
N MET A 1 33.48 11.88 -13.34
CA MET A 1 32.91 11.67 -11.99
C MET A 1 31.87 10.58 -12.11
N ASP A 2 32.21 9.41 -11.58
CA ASP A 2 31.65 8.10 -11.94
C ASP A 2 30.22 7.85 -11.49
N THR A 3 29.40 7.37 -12.42
CA THR A 3 28.04 6.85 -12.23
C THR A 3 27.98 5.53 -11.45
N ARG A 4 29.12 4.97 -11.04
CA ARG A 4 29.21 3.70 -10.29
C ARG A 4 29.03 3.84 -8.77
N THR A 5 29.14 5.05 -8.22
CA THR A 5 29.06 5.25 -6.76
C THR A 5 27.61 5.37 -6.25
N GLN A 6 26.65 5.71 -7.13
CA GLN A 6 25.24 5.92 -6.72
C GLN A 6 24.45 4.61 -6.51
N THR A 7 24.83 3.50 -7.15
CA THR A 7 24.13 2.22 -7.01
C THR A 7 24.43 1.49 -5.69
N ASN A 8 25.52 1.86 -5.01
CA ASN A 8 25.94 1.21 -3.77
C ASN A 8 25.11 1.71 -2.56
N ILE A 9 24.76 2.99 -2.54
CA ILE A 9 24.07 3.65 -1.40
C ILE A 9 22.65 3.11 -1.19
N THR A 10 21.95 2.75 -2.26
CA THR A 10 20.56 2.26 -2.19
C THR A 10 20.46 0.78 -1.79
N SER A 11 21.52 -0.02 -1.99
CA SER A 11 21.50 -1.46 -1.69
C SER A 11 22.00 -1.80 -0.28
N GLN A 12 22.74 -0.90 0.37
CA GLN A 12 23.21 -1.10 1.74
C GLN A 12 22.09 -1.17 2.81
N PRO A 13 21.06 -0.29 2.82
CA PRO A 13 20.03 -0.33 3.86
C PRO A 13 19.15 -1.57 3.76
N THR A 14 18.81 -2.03 2.56
CA THR A 14 17.98 -3.24 2.36
C THR A 14 18.71 -4.50 2.81
N ARG A 15 20.02 -4.59 2.55
CA ARG A 15 20.86 -5.71 2.99
C ARG A 15 21.01 -5.77 4.51
N LYS A 16 20.96 -4.61 5.20
CA LYS A 16 21.02 -4.52 6.66
C LYS A 16 19.72 -5.00 7.31
N VAL A 17 18.56 -4.64 6.76
CA VAL A 17 17.25 -5.12 7.20
C VAL A 17 17.08 -6.63 6.98
N ILE A 18 17.51 -7.13 5.81
CA ILE A 18 17.48 -8.57 5.50
C ILE A 18 18.40 -9.37 6.45
N LYS A 19 19.52 -8.76 6.90
CA LYS A 19 20.43 -9.40 7.86
C LYS A 19 19.87 -9.44 9.28
N THR A 20 19.10 -8.43 9.70
CA THR A 20 18.44 -8.40 11.01
C THR A 20 17.33 -9.45 11.12
N ILE A 21 16.57 -9.71 10.04
CA ILE A 21 15.53 -10.75 10.01
C ILE A 21 16.14 -12.17 10.04
N ARG A 22 17.41 -12.32 9.64
CA ARG A 22 18.10 -13.61 9.55
C ARG A 22 19.01 -13.91 10.76
N HIS A 23 19.05 -13.04 11.79
CA HIS A 23 19.83 -13.35 13.00
C HIS A 23 18.94 -14.09 14.00
N ASP A 24 19.41 -15.28 14.31
CA ASP A 24 18.77 -16.39 15.01
C ASP A 24 18.45 -16.05 16.48
N GLY A 25 17.16 -16.10 16.85
CA GLY A 25 16.69 -15.91 18.22
C GLY A 25 16.88 -17.12 19.15
N SER A 26 17.57 -18.16 18.70
CA SER A 26 17.68 -19.42 19.45
C SER A 26 18.88 -19.50 20.41
N SER A 27 19.88 -18.62 20.29
CA SER A 27 21.15 -18.77 21.03
C SER A 27 21.23 -17.94 22.31
N GLU A 28 20.53 -16.80 22.39
CA GLU A 28 20.61 -15.88 23.53
C GLU A 28 19.61 -16.22 24.65
N VAL A 29 18.44 -16.79 24.28
CA VAL A 29 17.35 -17.13 25.22
C VAL A 29 17.68 -18.36 26.11
N SER A 30 18.55 -19.25 25.63
CA SER A 30 19.03 -20.42 26.38
C SER A 30 20.01 -20.04 27.51
N LEU A 31 20.75 -18.94 27.35
CA LEU A 31 21.72 -18.44 28.33
C LEU A 31 21.07 -17.60 29.43
N MET A 32 20.02 -16.81 29.13
CA MET A 32 19.26 -16.09 30.17
C MET A 32 18.40 -17.01 31.04
N SER A 33 17.74 -18.02 30.46
CA SER A 33 16.86 -18.92 31.22
C SER A 33 17.60 -19.74 32.28
N LYS A 34 18.80 -20.25 31.97
CA LYS A 34 19.61 -21.01 32.95
C LYS A 34 20.17 -20.15 34.07
N ARG A 35 20.51 -18.88 33.82
CA ARG A 35 21.04 -17.97 34.84
C ARG A 35 19.94 -17.42 35.74
N SER A 36 18.74 -17.17 35.20
CA SER A 36 17.58 -16.70 35.98
C SER A 36 17.07 -17.77 36.95
N LEU A 37 16.96 -19.03 36.51
CA LEU A 37 16.48 -20.13 37.36
C LEU A 37 17.40 -20.45 38.54
N GLN A 38 18.71 -20.14 38.43
CA GLN A 38 19.64 -20.28 39.54
C GLN A 38 19.42 -19.19 40.60
N GLY A 39 19.15 -17.95 40.18
CA GLY A 39 18.87 -16.84 41.08
C GLY A 39 17.59 -17.03 41.90
N ASP A 40 16.54 -17.57 41.28
CA ASP A 40 15.26 -17.83 41.96
C ASP A 40 15.40 -18.92 43.03
N ARG A 41 16.23 -19.95 42.78
CA ARG A 41 16.54 -21.02 43.74
C ARG A 41 17.28 -20.50 44.97
N ASP A 42 18.29 -19.65 44.76
CA ASP A 42 19.06 -19.06 45.85
C ASP A 42 18.18 -18.14 46.72
N SER A 43 17.19 -17.46 46.11
CA SER A 43 16.22 -16.65 46.83
C SER A 43 15.24 -17.49 47.67
N LEU A 44 14.77 -18.63 47.14
CA LEU A 44 13.87 -19.54 47.85
C LEU A 44 14.56 -20.17 49.06
N GLU A 45 15.83 -20.56 48.92
CA GLU A 45 16.62 -21.12 50.01
C GLU A 45 16.70 -20.15 51.21
N ARG A 46 16.97 -18.86 50.94
CA ARG A 46 17.03 -17.83 51.97
C ARG A 46 15.70 -17.67 52.69
N MET A 47 14.60 -17.60 51.94
CA MET A 47 13.27 -17.39 52.51
C MET A 47 12.81 -18.56 53.40
N VAL A 48 13.13 -19.81 53.01
CA VAL A 48 12.76 -20.99 53.81
C VAL A 48 13.62 -21.11 55.07
N VAL A 49 14.91 -20.77 54.98
CA VAL A 49 15.79 -20.72 56.16
C VAL A 49 15.31 -19.63 57.13
N ASP A 50 14.96 -18.45 56.63
CA ASP A 50 14.42 -17.36 57.45
C ASP A 50 13.11 -17.77 58.14
N PHE A 51 12.23 -18.47 57.41
CA PHE A 51 10.97 -18.99 57.97
C PHE A 51 11.19 -20.04 59.07
N ALA A 52 12.16 -20.94 58.88
CA ALA A 52 12.52 -21.96 59.86
C ALA A 52 13.10 -21.34 61.14
N ILE A 53 13.97 -20.32 61.01
CA ILE A 53 14.54 -19.57 62.14
C ILE A 53 13.45 -18.80 62.89
N ALA A 54 12.51 -18.19 62.16
CA ALA A 54 11.40 -17.45 62.75
C ALA A 54 10.40 -18.35 63.50
N ASN A 55 10.34 -19.65 63.17
CA ASN A 55 9.37 -20.59 63.73
C ASN A 55 10.02 -21.89 64.26
N PRO A 56 10.84 -21.82 65.33
CA PRO A 56 11.58 -22.98 65.86
C PRO A 56 10.68 -24.09 66.42
N VAL A 57 9.47 -23.72 66.85
CA VAL A 57 8.45 -24.66 67.36
C VAL A 57 8.00 -25.66 66.28
N ILE A 58 8.03 -25.23 65.01
CA ILE A 58 7.42 -25.92 63.88
C ILE A 58 8.36 -26.98 63.27
N THR A 59 9.67 -26.75 63.32
CA THR A 59 10.68 -27.62 62.70
C THR A 59 11.18 -28.74 63.62
N THR A 60 11.19 -28.49 64.92
CA THR A 60 11.78 -29.39 65.93
C THR A 60 10.82 -29.76 67.07
N GLY A 61 9.57 -29.26 67.04
CA GLY A 61 8.56 -29.55 68.06
C GLY A 61 8.88 -29.00 69.45
N THR A 62 9.87 -28.10 69.56
CA THR A 62 10.38 -27.55 70.82
C THR A 62 10.74 -26.07 70.65
N ASN A 63 10.55 -25.25 71.69
CA ASN A 63 10.79 -23.79 71.70
C ASN A 63 12.29 -23.39 71.71
N ALA A 64 13.20 -24.28 71.30
CA ALA A 64 14.63 -24.03 71.34
C ALA A 64 15.11 -23.43 70.00
N PRO A 65 16.00 -22.42 70.01
CA PRO A 65 16.57 -21.88 68.77
C PRO A 65 17.35 -22.97 68.01
N LEU A 66 17.19 -23.00 66.69
CA LEU A 66 17.75 -24.04 65.82
C LEU A 66 19.29 -24.06 65.89
N THR A 67 19.85 -25.26 66.11
CA THR A 67 21.31 -25.46 66.13
C THR A 67 21.83 -25.52 64.68
N GLU A 68 23.03 -24.98 64.44
CA GLU A 68 23.71 -24.92 63.14
C GLU A 68 23.66 -26.19 62.25
N PRO A 69 23.73 -27.44 62.76
CA PRO A 69 23.55 -28.64 61.94
C PRO A 69 22.13 -28.87 61.42
N GLN A 70 21.09 -28.36 62.10
CA GLN A 70 19.69 -28.54 61.69
C GLN A 70 19.31 -27.59 60.54
N ILE A 71 19.91 -26.39 60.52
CA ILE A 71 19.77 -25.43 59.42
C ILE A 71 20.40 -25.97 58.14
N ALA A 72 21.54 -26.67 58.26
CA ALA A 72 22.20 -27.35 57.14
C ALA A 72 21.34 -28.48 56.57
N ASP A 73 20.61 -29.21 57.42
CA ASP A 73 19.74 -30.32 57.03
C ASP A 73 18.46 -29.83 56.32
N ILE A 74 17.90 -28.69 56.77
CA ILE A 74 16.77 -28.01 56.10
C ILE A 74 17.21 -27.46 54.74
N ARG A 75 18.41 -26.86 54.66
CA ARG A 75 19.00 -26.40 53.40
C ARG A 75 19.18 -27.56 52.41
N LEU A 76 19.60 -28.74 52.88
CA LEU A 76 19.73 -29.93 52.06
C LEU A 76 18.36 -30.42 51.53
N LYS A 77 17.35 -30.51 52.41
CA LYS A 77 15.98 -30.94 52.06
C LYS A 77 15.27 -29.98 51.10
N VAL A 78 15.49 -28.68 51.23
CA VAL A 78 14.99 -27.65 50.28
C VAL A 78 15.68 -27.77 48.93
N ARG A 79 16.98 -28.11 48.91
CA ARG A 79 17.75 -28.35 47.67
C ARG A 79 17.30 -29.63 46.93
N GLU A 80 16.77 -30.60 47.68
CA GLU A 80 16.16 -31.84 47.18
C GLU A 80 14.67 -31.70 46.82
N GLY A 81 14.03 -30.58 47.16
CA GLY A 81 12.65 -30.25 46.77
C GLY A 81 11.56 -30.80 47.68
N ASP A 82 11.91 -31.28 48.88
CA ASP A 82 10.95 -31.83 49.84
C ASP A 82 10.47 -30.76 50.84
N LEU A 83 9.25 -30.25 50.59
CA LEU A 83 8.58 -29.23 51.40
C LEU A 83 7.64 -29.84 52.47
N THR A 84 7.67 -31.16 52.67
CA THR A 84 6.77 -31.89 53.59
C THR A 84 6.70 -31.34 55.03
N PRO A 85 7.80 -30.87 55.66
CA PRO A 85 7.74 -30.30 57.01
C PRO A 85 6.90 -29.02 57.10
N VAL A 86 6.86 -28.23 56.02
CA VAL A 86 6.12 -26.97 55.96
C VAL A 86 4.63 -27.23 55.73
N LEU A 87 4.28 -28.25 54.94
CA LEU A 87 2.88 -28.62 54.68
C LEU A 87 2.16 -29.13 55.94
N LYS A 88 2.85 -29.91 56.77
CA LYS A 88 2.27 -30.53 57.98
C LYS A 88 1.93 -29.49 59.06
N ALA A 89 2.72 -28.41 59.14
CA ALA A 89 2.45 -27.27 60.00
C ALA A 89 1.18 -26.51 59.57
N TYR A 90 0.98 -26.40 58.26
CA TYR A 90 -0.19 -25.76 57.67
C TYR A 90 -1.50 -26.53 57.97
N GLU A 91 -1.40 -27.87 58.09
CA GLU A 91 -2.54 -28.76 58.31
C GLU A 91 -3.07 -28.69 59.76
N HIS A 92 -2.20 -28.44 60.73
CA HIS A 92 -2.56 -28.36 62.16
C HIS A 92 -3.31 -27.07 62.52
N ASP A 93 -2.90 -25.92 61.97
CA ASP A 93 -3.55 -24.62 62.26
C ASP A 93 -4.93 -24.47 61.61
N LEU A 94 -5.25 -25.35 60.66
CA LEU A 94 -6.54 -25.38 59.95
C LEU A 94 -7.66 -26.12 60.69
N ALA A 95 -7.38 -26.77 61.83
CA ALA A 95 -8.29 -27.71 62.48
C ALA A 95 -9.24 -27.12 63.55
N THR A 96 -9.29 -25.79 63.76
CA THR A 96 -10.17 -25.19 64.79
C THR A 96 -11.58 -24.81 64.27
N PRO A 97 -12.66 -25.08 65.03
CA PRO A 97 -14.05 -25.04 64.53
C PRO A 97 -14.62 -23.62 64.29
N ILE A 98 -14.05 -22.57 64.89
CA ILE A 98 -14.39 -21.16 64.60
C ILE A 98 -13.75 -20.71 63.28
N LEU A 99 -12.53 -21.19 63.00
CA LEU A 99 -11.91 -21.07 61.69
C LEU A 99 -12.67 -21.85 60.63
N ALA A 100 -13.35 -22.96 60.93
CA ALA A 100 -14.08 -23.75 59.94
C ALA A 100 -15.32 -23.03 59.34
N THR A 101 -16.11 -22.32 60.15
CA THR A 101 -17.27 -21.52 59.67
C THR A 101 -16.82 -20.23 58.97
N LEU A 102 -15.79 -19.56 59.50
CA LEU A 102 -15.12 -18.46 58.82
C LEU A 102 -14.49 -18.92 57.51
N ARG A 103 -13.91 -20.12 57.45
CA ARG A 103 -13.33 -20.73 56.24
C ARG A 103 -14.40 -21.08 55.23
N GLY A 104 -15.61 -21.49 55.64
CA GLY A 104 -16.74 -21.67 54.72
C GLY A 104 -17.14 -20.37 54.02
N ASN A 105 -17.24 -19.26 54.78
CA ASN A 105 -17.59 -17.96 54.22
C ASN A 105 -16.41 -17.32 53.47
N LEU A 106 -15.18 -17.43 53.99
CA LEU A 106 -13.93 -16.99 53.36
C LEU A 106 -13.67 -17.72 52.05
N LEU A 107 -13.82 -19.05 52.02
CA LEU A 107 -13.66 -19.86 50.82
C LEU A 107 -14.73 -19.49 49.79
N ARG A 108 -15.96 -19.20 50.22
CA ARG A 108 -17.02 -18.72 49.33
C ARG A 108 -16.72 -17.33 48.78
N THR A 109 -16.28 -16.37 49.60
CA THR A 109 -15.85 -15.04 49.13
C THR A 109 -14.61 -15.12 48.25
N LEU A 110 -13.67 -16.01 48.53
CA LEU A 110 -12.47 -16.21 47.73
C LEU A 110 -12.80 -16.87 46.39
N LEU A 111 -13.72 -17.84 46.36
CA LEU A 111 -14.27 -18.40 45.13
C LEU A 111 -15.02 -17.33 44.31
N ILE A 112 -15.82 -16.48 44.95
CA ILE A 112 -16.48 -15.35 44.29
C ILE A 112 -15.43 -14.39 43.73
N GLN A 113 -14.37 -14.10 44.47
CA GLN A 113 -13.31 -13.20 44.05
C GLN A 113 -12.53 -13.80 42.87
N VAL A 114 -12.17 -15.08 42.91
CA VAL A 114 -11.53 -15.78 41.80
C VAL A 114 -12.43 -15.81 40.56
N GLN A 115 -13.74 -16.03 40.70
CA GLN A 115 -14.67 -15.97 39.58
C GLN A 115 -14.82 -14.55 39.04
N LYS A 116 -14.84 -13.55 39.91
CA LYS A 116 -14.88 -12.15 39.50
C LYS A 116 -13.61 -11.77 38.74
N THR A 117 -12.44 -12.15 39.24
CA THR A 117 -11.16 -11.96 38.55
C THR A 117 -11.12 -12.71 37.22
N LYS A 118 -11.67 -13.93 37.14
CA LYS A 118 -11.78 -14.64 35.86
C LYS A 118 -12.59 -13.83 34.84
N VAL A 119 -13.77 -13.34 35.23
CA VAL A 119 -14.63 -12.55 34.32
C VAL A 119 -13.95 -11.25 33.93
N ASP A 120 -13.31 -10.56 34.88
CA ASP A 120 -12.61 -9.29 34.60
C ASP A 120 -11.40 -9.52 33.68
N VAL A 121 -10.68 -10.63 33.84
CA VAL A 121 -9.59 -11.04 32.93
C VAL A 121 -10.13 -11.40 31.54
N GLU A 122 -11.23 -12.13 31.45
CA GLU A 122 -11.84 -12.53 30.17
C GLU A 122 -12.31 -11.31 29.37
N ILE A 123 -12.87 -10.30 30.05
CA ILE A 123 -13.23 -8.99 29.46
C ILE A 123 -11.97 -8.23 29.02
N ALA A 124 -10.93 -8.18 29.86
CA ALA A 124 -9.67 -7.53 29.51
C ALA A 124 -8.97 -8.19 28.32
N MET A 125 -8.98 -9.52 28.26
CA MET A 125 -8.44 -10.30 27.13
C MET A 125 -9.22 -10.00 25.84
N GLY A 126 -10.55 -9.89 25.92
CA GLY A 126 -11.37 -9.44 24.79
C GLY A 126 -11.03 -8.01 24.33
N GLY A 127 -10.75 -7.11 25.28
CA GLY A 127 -10.29 -5.74 24.97
C GLY A 127 -8.91 -5.71 24.29
N ILE A 128 -7.98 -6.56 24.72
CA ILE A 128 -6.66 -6.68 24.10
C ILE A 128 -6.77 -7.23 22.67
N ASP A 129 -7.61 -8.23 22.44
CA ASP A 129 -7.84 -8.78 21.10
C ASP A 129 -8.38 -7.69 20.15
N ALA A 130 -9.34 -6.88 20.62
CA ALA A 130 -9.86 -5.75 19.86
C ALA A 130 -8.78 -4.71 19.54
N LEU A 131 -7.89 -4.40 20.49
CA LEU A 131 -6.78 -3.47 20.28
C LEU A 131 -5.75 -4.01 19.28
N LEU A 132 -5.34 -5.27 19.41
CA LEU A 132 -4.40 -5.90 18.48
C LEU A 132 -4.97 -5.96 17.06
N LYS A 133 -6.25 -6.29 16.93
CA LYS A 133 -6.94 -6.34 15.63
C LYS A 133 -7.05 -4.96 14.98
N SER A 134 -7.25 -3.92 15.78
CA SER A 134 -7.26 -2.53 15.28
C SER A 134 -5.88 -2.09 14.76
N GLN A 135 -4.79 -2.52 15.42
CA GLN A 135 -3.42 -2.20 15.01
C GLN A 135 -2.99 -2.99 13.78
N GLU A 136 -3.35 -4.27 13.71
CA GLU A 136 -3.14 -5.12 12.54
C GLU A 136 -3.81 -4.52 11.29
N LEU A 137 -5.04 -4.03 11.44
CA LEU A 137 -5.80 -3.43 10.34
C LEU A 137 -5.19 -2.11 9.87
N VAL A 138 -4.72 -1.25 10.77
CA VAL A 138 -4.01 -0.01 10.41
C VAL A 138 -2.69 -0.33 9.70
N PHE A 139 -1.93 -1.31 10.17
CA PHE A 139 -0.71 -1.76 9.50
C PHE A 139 -1.01 -2.32 8.10
N GLY A 140 -2.11 -3.06 7.95
CA GLY A 140 -2.61 -3.53 6.67
C GLY A 140 -2.92 -2.40 5.69
N PHE A 141 -3.63 -1.35 6.13
CA PHE A 141 -3.96 -0.20 5.29
C PHE A 141 -2.71 0.61 4.88
N VAL A 142 -1.79 0.83 5.81
CA VAL A 142 -0.53 1.55 5.54
C VAL A 142 0.33 0.76 4.54
N GLY A 143 0.35 -0.58 4.64
CA GLY A 143 1.05 -1.45 3.69
C GLY A 143 0.39 -1.53 2.31
N LEU A 144 -0.93 -1.40 2.24
CA LEU A 144 -1.70 -1.51 0.99
C LEU A 144 -1.68 -0.21 0.16
N THR A 145 -1.64 0.93 0.83
CA THR A 145 -1.58 2.28 0.22
C THR A 145 -0.49 2.45 -0.85
N PRO A 146 0.80 2.10 -0.62
CA PRO A 146 1.83 2.23 -1.64
C PRO A 146 1.57 1.35 -2.88
N GLY A 147 0.94 0.18 -2.71
CA GLY A 147 0.57 -0.70 -3.82
C GLY A 147 -0.49 -0.08 -4.74
N ILE A 148 -1.53 0.52 -4.14
CA ILE A 148 -2.54 1.27 -4.91
C ILE A 148 -1.90 2.47 -5.62
N LEU A 149 -1.05 3.20 -4.92
CA LEU A 149 -0.40 4.40 -5.44
C LEU A 149 0.42 4.09 -6.69
N VAL A 150 1.28 3.07 -6.61
CA VAL A 150 2.13 2.62 -7.74
C VAL A 150 1.28 2.15 -8.91
N THR A 151 0.21 1.39 -8.65
CA THR A 151 -0.69 0.89 -9.71
C THR A 151 -1.42 2.03 -10.42
N TYR A 152 -1.92 3.01 -9.66
CA TYR A 152 -2.60 4.19 -10.20
C TYR A 152 -1.65 5.02 -11.06
N PHE A 153 -0.46 5.35 -10.56
CA PHE A 153 0.53 6.12 -11.31
C PHE A 153 1.03 5.37 -12.55
N GLY A 154 1.22 4.05 -12.45
CA GLY A 154 1.59 3.21 -13.59
C GLY A 154 0.53 3.22 -14.70
N LEU A 155 -0.75 3.05 -14.34
CA LEU A 155 -1.87 3.12 -15.28
C LEU A 155 -2.02 4.52 -15.89
N HIS A 156 -1.88 5.57 -15.07
CA HIS A 156 -1.96 6.96 -15.54
C HIS A 156 -0.84 7.27 -16.53
N TYR A 157 0.40 6.88 -16.21
CA TYR A 157 1.55 7.07 -17.09
C TYR A 157 1.38 6.30 -18.41
N LEU A 158 0.93 5.04 -18.35
CA LEU A 158 0.70 4.23 -19.54
C LEU A 158 -0.39 4.83 -20.45
N ARG A 159 -1.52 5.25 -19.87
CA ARG A 159 -2.62 5.89 -20.62
C ARG A 159 -2.18 7.23 -21.22
N SER A 160 -1.47 8.06 -20.46
CA SER A 160 -0.97 9.36 -20.93
C SER A 160 0.00 9.20 -22.13
N ASN A 161 0.94 8.26 -22.04
CA ASN A 161 1.90 8.00 -23.12
C ASN A 161 1.24 7.43 -24.39
N LEU A 162 0.22 6.58 -24.25
CA LEU A 162 -0.53 6.05 -25.39
C LEU A 162 -1.38 7.12 -26.08
N THR A 163 -1.99 8.03 -25.31
CA THR A 163 -2.78 9.14 -25.85
C THR A 163 -1.90 10.19 -26.52
N SER A 164 -0.74 10.53 -25.94
CA SER A 164 0.22 11.47 -26.52
C SER A 164 0.69 11.03 -27.91
N LYS A 165 1.00 9.74 -28.10
CA LYS A 165 1.39 9.17 -29.40
C LYS A 165 0.26 9.20 -30.44
N ARG A 166 -1.00 9.11 -30.01
CA ARG A 166 -2.17 9.28 -30.89
C ARG A 166 -2.35 10.74 -31.29
N GLY A 167 -2.16 11.68 -30.36
CA GLY A 167 -2.22 13.12 -30.62
C GLY A 167 -1.16 13.59 -31.62
N ALA A 168 0.09 13.14 -31.48
CA ALA A 168 1.17 13.53 -32.39
C ALA A 168 0.96 13.07 -33.84
N ARG A 169 0.37 11.88 -34.04
CA ARG A 169 0.01 11.40 -35.39
C ARG A 169 -1.17 12.17 -35.96
N ALA A 170 -2.19 12.46 -35.16
CA ALA A 170 -3.33 13.27 -35.58
C ALA A 170 -2.89 14.68 -36.02
N GLN A 171 -2.02 15.32 -35.24
CA GLN A 171 -1.46 16.64 -35.55
C GLN A 171 -0.69 16.65 -36.88
N GLY A 172 0.07 15.59 -37.18
CA GLY A 172 0.78 15.45 -38.45
C GLY A 172 -0.16 15.33 -39.66
N GLU A 173 -1.28 14.60 -39.52
CA GLU A 173 -2.28 14.48 -40.59
C GLU A 173 -3.12 15.76 -40.77
N GLN A 174 -3.43 16.47 -39.68
CA GLN A 174 -4.09 17.78 -39.73
C GLN A 174 -3.24 18.82 -40.47
N GLY A 175 -1.93 18.85 -40.20
CA GLY A 175 -0.99 19.74 -40.90
C GLY A 175 -0.89 19.48 -42.41
N LYS A 176 -1.06 18.22 -42.85
CA LYS A 176 -1.09 17.87 -44.28
C LYS A 176 -2.34 18.46 -44.96
N LEU A 177 -3.50 18.33 -44.32
CA LEU A 177 -4.77 18.88 -44.81
C LEU A 177 -4.68 20.40 -45.02
N LEU A 178 -4.18 21.12 -44.00
CA LEU A 178 -4.02 22.57 -44.05
C LEU A 178 -3.05 23.00 -45.16
N ARG A 179 -1.97 22.23 -45.37
CA ARG A 179 -1.01 22.48 -46.44
C ARG A 179 -1.65 22.36 -47.83
N GLN A 180 -2.49 21.35 -48.05
CA GLN A 180 -3.18 21.19 -49.34
C GLN A 180 -4.25 22.25 -49.57
N LEU A 181 -5.02 22.61 -48.52
CA LEU A 181 -5.98 23.70 -48.64
C LEU A 181 -5.30 25.03 -48.98
N ARG A 182 -4.13 25.30 -48.41
CA ARG A 182 -3.31 26.48 -48.75
C ARG A 182 -2.74 26.41 -50.17
N ASN A 183 -2.40 25.22 -50.66
CA ASN A 183 -1.96 25.06 -52.05
C ASN A 183 -3.12 25.36 -53.02
N ILE A 184 -4.33 24.89 -52.73
CA ILE A 184 -5.54 25.18 -53.52
C ILE A 184 -5.84 26.68 -53.53
N ASP A 185 -5.80 27.34 -52.37
CA ASP A 185 -5.97 28.79 -52.26
C ASP A 185 -4.91 29.55 -53.08
N ARG A 186 -3.65 29.10 -53.02
CA ARG A 186 -2.57 29.68 -53.85
C ARG A 186 -2.85 29.50 -55.35
N VAL A 187 -3.28 28.33 -55.80
CA VAL A 187 -3.61 28.07 -57.21
C VAL A 187 -4.77 28.97 -57.66
N LEU A 188 -5.83 29.08 -56.85
CA LEU A 188 -6.97 29.94 -57.15
C LEU A 188 -6.62 31.43 -57.17
N GLN A 189 -5.71 31.88 -56.31
CA GLN A 189 -5.25 33.27 -56.28
C GLN A 189 -4.35 33.63 -57.46
N HIS A 190 -3.56 32.69 -57.97
CA HIS A 190 -2.63 32.92 -59.09
C HIS A 190 -3.26 32.60 -60.45
N ALA A 191 -4.41 31.94 -60.49
CA ALA A 191 -5.10 31.63 -61.74
C ALA A 191 -5.64 32.90 -62.40
N GLU A 192 -5.24 33.12 -63.65
CA GLU A 192 -5.81 34.15 -64.50
C GLU A 192 -7.12 33.63 -65.10
N PRO A 193 -8.26 34.30 -64.86
CA PRO A 193 -9.54 33.88 -65.42
C PRO A 193 -9.51 34.05 -66.94
N THR A 194 -10.09 33.09 -67.66
CA THR A 194 -10.33 33.20 -69.10
C THR A 194 -11.39 34.27 -69.38
N GLU A 195 -11.58 34.64 -70.65
CA GLU A 195 -12.56 35.67 -71.07
C GLU A 195 -14.00 35.38 -70.59
N PHE A 196 -14.32 34.11 -70.30
CA PHE A 196 -15.62 33.67 -69.78
C PHE A 196 -15.67 33.58 -68.24
N GLY A 197 -14.61 33.98 -67.53
CA GLY A 197 -14.51 33.91 -66.08
C GLY A 197 -14.25 32.50 -65.52
N GLU A 198 -13.83 31.58 -66.39
CA GLU A 198 -13.47 30.20 -66.04
C GLU A 198 -11.97 30.08 -65.73
N LEU A 199 -11.60 29.02 -65.03
CA LEU A 199 -10.19 28.72 -64.74
C LEU A 199 -9.50 28.19 -66.00
N GLY A 200 -8.29 28.65 -66.31
CA GLY A 200 -7.51 28.11 -67.42
C GLY A 200 -7.29 26.60 -67.29
N TYR A 201 -7.29 25.86 -68.40
CA TYR A 201 -7.23 24.38 -68.39
C TYR A 201 -6.03 23.81 -67.62
N ARG A 202 -4.90 24.51 -67.64
CA ARG A 202 -3.69 24.13 -66.88
C ARG A 202 -3.92 24.20 -65.36
N ASP A 203 -4.47 25.31 -64.90
CA ASP A 203 -4.72 25.54 -63.48
C ASP A 203 -5.90 24.71 -62.99
N LEU A 204 -6.85 24.41 -63.87
CA LEU A 204 -7.92 23.45 -63.63
C LEU A 204 -7.37 22.04 -63.38
N GLY A 205 -6.46 21.56 -64.24
CA GLY A 205 -5.82 20.26 -64.06
C GLY A 205 -5.06 20.17 -62.73
N LEU A 206 -4.36 21.24 -62.37
CA LEU A 206 -3.65 21.35 -61.09
C LEU A 206 -4.62 21.35 -59.90
N LEU A 207 -5.70 22.13 -59.99
CA LEU A 207 -6.72 22.21 -58.94
C LEU A 207 -7.40 20.87 -58.69
N LEU A 208 -7.76 20.14 -59.76
CA LEU A 208 -8.35 18.79 -59.65
C LEU A 208 -7.40 17.81 -58.95
N CYS A 209 -6.10 17.90 -59.24
CA CYS A 209 -5.09 17.06 -58.58
C CYS A 209 -4.97 17.39 -57.10
N GLU A 210 -4.88 18.69 -56.75
CA GLU A 210 -4.77 19.12 -55.35
C GLU A 210 -6.02 18.81 -54.54
N VAL A 211 -7.22 18.95 -55.15
CA VAL A 211 -8.50 18.56 -54.56
C VAL A 211 -8.58 17.05 -54.33
N HIS A 212 -8.10 16.23 -55.27
CA HIS A 212 -8.05 14.78 -55.07
C HIS A 212 -7.17 14.40 -53.87
N VAL A 213 -5.98 15.01 -53.76
CA VAL A 213 -5.07 14.78 -52.61
C VAL A 213 -5.70 15.28 -51.31
N LEU A 214 -6.44 16.40 -51.34
CA LEU A 214 -7.19 16.92 -50.21
C LEU A 214 -8.24 15.92 -49.72
N ARG A 215 -9.01 15.28 -50.61
CA ARG A 215 -10.03 14.28 -50.26
C ARG A 215 -9.41 13.06 -49.59
N VAL A 216 -8.31 12.53 -50.16
CA VAL A 216 -7.61 11.37 -49.58
C VAL A 216 -7.00 11.69 -48.20
N ALA A 217 -6.52 12.92 -48.01
CA ALA A 217 -6.04 13.37 -46.71
C ALA A 217 -7.20 13.53 -45.70
N ALA A 218 -8.34 14.08 -46.14
CA ALA A 218 -9.52 14.29 -45.33
C ALA A 218 -10.13 13.00 -44.79
N GLU A 219 -10.14 11.91 -45.57
CA GLU A 219 -10.64 10.60 -45.12
C GLU A 219 -9.83 10.00 -43.96
N LYS A 220 -8.57 10.43 -43.79
CA LYS A 220 -7.65 9.95 -42.74
C LYS A 220 -7.70 10.80 -41.48
N SER A 221 -8.00 12.08 -41.60
CA SER A 221 -7.94 13.06 -40.51
C SER A 221 -9.31 13.45 -39.97
N LEU A 222 -10.36 13.44 -40.80
CA LEU A 222 -11.72 13.77 -40.37
C LEU A 222 -12.43 12.55 -39.75
N PRO A 223 -13.31 12.78 -38.74
CA PRO A 223 -14.13 11.71 -38.20
C PRO A 223 -15.07 11.16 -39.27
N ARG A 224 -15.05 9.83 -39.43
CA ARG A 224 -15.92 9.11 -40.38
C ARG A 224 -17.39 9.32 -40.04
N GLY A 225 -18.20 9.68 -41.03
CA GLY A 225 -19.62 9.92 -40.88
C GLY A 225 -20.06 11.21 -41.57
N ARG A 226 -20.93 11.98 -40.88
CA ARG A 226 -21.54 13.20 -41.43
C ARG A 226 -20.49 14.25 -41.88
N VAL A 227 -19.49 14.53 -41.04
CA VAL A 227 -18.49 15.59 -41.30
C VAL A 227 -17.66 15.29 -42.55
N ALA A 228 -17.21 14.05 -42.74
CA ALA A 228 -16.45 13.65 -43.94
C ALA A 228 -17.32 13.70 -45.21
N ARG A 229 -18.62 13.43 -45.10
CA ARG A 229 -19.56 13.52 -46.23
C ARG A 229 -19.83 14.97 -46.62
N GLU A 230 -20.15 15.82 -45.66
CA GLU A 230 -20.34 17.26 -45.86
C GLU A 230 -19.07 17.90 -46.46
N PHE A 231 -17.88 17.49 -45.99
CA PHE A 231 -16.60 17.97 -46.53
C PHE A 231 -16.43 17.53 -47.99
N GLY A 232 -16.81 16.30 -48.32
CA GLY A 232 -16.77 15.81 -49.70
C GLY A 232 -17.69 16.59 -50.63
N GLU A 233 -18.91 16.90 -50.16
CA GLU A 233 -19.91 17.71 -50.89
C GLU A 233 -19.38 19.15 -51.12
N ASP A 234 -18.80 19.78 -50.09
CA ASP A 234 -18.22 21.13 -50.20
C ASP A 234 -16.97 21.18 -51.11
N VAL A 235 -16.15 20.13 -51.09
CA VAL A 235 -14.96 20.03 -51.94
C VAL A 235 -15.32 19.69 -53.39
N GLU A 236 -16.47 19.08 -53.64
CA GLU A 236 -16.97 18.85 -54.99
C GLU A 236 -17.39 20.17 -55.68
N GLU A 237 -17.86 21.15 -54.91
CA GLU A 237 -18.13 22.51 -55.42
C GLU A 237 -16.86 23.24 -55.91
N LEU A 238 -15.69 22.90 -55.34
CA LEU A 238 -14.39 23.41 -55.85
C LEU A 238 -14.05 22.87 -57.24
N CYS A 239 -14.53 21.68 -57.57
CA CYS A 239 -14.30 21.03 -58.87
C CYS A 239 -15.24 21.56 -59.96
N ASP A 240 -16.31 22.27 -59.62
CA ASP A 240 -17.26 22.78 -60.61
C ASP A 240 -16.71 24.05 -61.30
N VAL A 241 -16.22 23.85 -62.53
CA VAL A 241 -15.60 24.89 -63.36
C VAL A 241 -16.62 25.88 -63.91
N ARG A 242 -17.87 25.42 -64.09
CA ARG A 242 -18.95 26.19 -64.75
C ARG A 242 -19.46 27.35 -63.90
N VAL A 243 -19.03 27.38 -62.64
CA VAL A 243 -19.50 28.26 -61.59
C VAL A 243 -18.62 29.53 -61.51
N GLY A 244 -17.42 29.49 -62.09
CA GLY A 244 -16.47 30.59 -62.23
C GLY A 244 -15.49 30.74 -61.07
N VAL A 245 -14.33 31.37 -61.32
CA VAL A 245 -13.20 31.47 -60.37
C VAL A 245 -13.60 32.16 -59.05
N GLY A 246 -14.49 33.14 -59.10
CA GLY A 246 -14.95 33.87 -57.91
C GLY A 246 -15.72 33.00 -56.92
N ARG A 247 -16.60 32.11 -57.43
CA ARG A 247 -17.35 31.17 -56.58
C ARG A 247 -16.46 30.04 -56.07
N GLN A 248 -15.49 29.58 -56.85
CA GLN A 248 -14.48 28.61 -56.38
C GLN A 248 -13.65 29.18 -55.21
N LYS A 249 -13.26 30.46 -55.27
CA LYS A 249 -12.60 31.15 -54.15
C LYS A 249 -13.48 31.20 -52.90
N ALA A 250 -14.75 31.58 -53.05
CA ALA A 250 -15.71 31.60 -51.94
C ALA A 250 -15.93 30.20 -51.34
N ALA A 251 -15.99 29.15 -52.16
CA ALA A 251 -16.09 27.76 -51.70
C ALA A 251 -14.84 27.33 -50.92
N ALA A 252 -13.63 27.71 -51.37
CA ALA A 252 -12.38 27.42 -50.66
C ALA A 252 -12.33 28.10 -49.29
N GLU A 253 -12.77 29.37 -49.21
CA GLU A 253 -12.89 30.10 -47.95
C GLU A 253 -13.94 29.47 -47.02
N ARG A 254 -15.08 29.04 -47.57
CA ARG A 254 -16.13 28.35 -46.80
C ARG A 254 -15.62 27.06 -46.20
N VAL A 255 -14.93 26.22 -46.98
CA VAL A 255 -14.31 24.97 -46.50
C VAL A 255 -13.28 25.27 -45.41
N ARG A 256 -12.44 26.28 -45.60
CA ARG A 256 -11.45 26.70 -44.60
C ARG A 256 -12.10 27.13 -43.29
N TRP A 257 -13.18 27.90 -43.36
CA TRP A 257 -13.88 28.40 -42.18
C TRP A 257 -14.68 27.29 -41.48
N ALA A 258 -15.50 26.53 -42.22
CA ALA A 258 -16.38 25.49 -41.69
C ALA A 258 -15.59 24.34 -41.04
N TYR A 259 -14.48 23.93 -41.66
CA TYR A 259 -13.65 22.84 -41.17
C TYR A 259 -12.42 23.30 -40.38
N GLY A 260 -12.30 24.60 -40.09
CA GLY A 260 -11.16 25.18 -39.37
C GLY A 260 -10.84 24.48 -38.05
N ARG A 261 -11.87 24.02 -37.31
CA ARG A 261 -11.73 23.26 -36.06
C ARG A 261 -11.06 21.89 -36.24
N TYR A 262 -11.22 21.27 -37.40
CA TYR A 262 -10.64 19.97 -37.71
C TYR A 262 -9.27 20.10 -38.40
N LEU A 263 -9.01 21.27 -39.00
CA LEU A 263 -7.76 21.64 -39.65
C LEU A 263 -6.70 22.20 -38.66
N SER A 264 -7.11 22.59 -37.44
CA SER A 264 -6.23 23.10 -36.37
C SER A 264 -5.74 22.04 -35.39
#